data_AF-A0A2V5WMQ9-F1
#
_entry.id   AF-A0A2V5WMQ9-F1
#
_cell.length_a   1.000
_cell.length_b   1.000
_cell.length_c   1.000
_cell.angle_alpha   90.00
_cell.angle_beta   90.00
_cell.angle_gamma   90.00
#
_symmetry.space_group_name_H-M   'P 1'
#
loop_
_entity.id
_entity.type
_entity.pdbx_description
1 polymer ?
#
loop_
_entity_poly.entity_id
_entity_poly.type
_entity_poly.pdbx_seq_one_letter_code
_entity_poly.pdbx_strand_id
1 'polypeptide(L)'
;LLLSEALTFVGEKSCIVLRHRAITGWANRKMKILTFLILCFASTARADDFKTIDGREYKNATVSRVEPDGIVLKTKSGISKIYFVELPKDVQERFHYDAANAAAYSTEQAASQAAYQMQQAELQRKVAEERNRYWTGEEPAKTPQNSILARAASVAARGQQIEVISHGAQVDINQHLALGNVTVVDFYADWCGPCRQLSPSLEQMARTDPEIALRKIDIVNWKTAVARQYNINSIPQVNVYNRDGRLVGTVVGADVDKVKSYVAQAKGSG
;
A
#
# COMPACT_ATOMS: atom_id res chain seq x y z
N LEU A 1 15.29 -66.38 -67.15
CA LEU A 1 14.84 -65.17 -67.89
C LEU A 1 14.34 -64.16 -66.85
N LEU A 2 15.21 -63.25 -66.43
CA LEU A 2 14.97 -62.18 -65.44
C LEU A 2 15.65 -60.92 -65.99
N LEU A 3 14.91 -59.84 -66.20
CA LEU A 3 15.34 -58.44 -66.44
C LEU A 3 14.07 -57.59 -66.13
N SER A 4 13.99 -56.71 -65.13
CA SER A 4 14.70 -55.45 -64.80
C SER A 4 14.49 -54.29 -65.79
N GLU A 5 13.82 -53.23 -65.33
CA GLU A 5 13.89 -51.84 -65.81
C GLU A 5 14.16 -50.96 -64.55
N ALA A 6 15.33 -50.35 -64.38
CA ALA A 6 15.84 -49.12 -65.00
C ALA A 6 15.27 -47.82 -64.36
N LEU A 7 16.05 -47.20 -63.46
CA LEU A 7 16.06 -45.75 -63.30
C LEU A 7 17.48 -45.28 -62.93
N THR A 8 17.87 -44.18 -63.56
CA THR A 8 19.20 -43.69 -63.86
C THR A 8 19.92 -43.02 -62.69
N PHE A 9 21.23 -43.23 -62.61
CA PHE A 9 22.18 -42.59 -61.68
C PHE A 9 23.38 -42.06 -62.50
N VAL A 10 23.73 -40.79 -62.34
CA VAL A 10 24.98 -40.14 -62.77
C VAL A 10 25.31 -39.18 -61.62
N GLY A 11 26.34 -39.40 -60.77
CA GLY A 11 27.77 -39.14 -61.04
C GLY A 11 28.03 -37.62 -61.08
N GLU A 12 28.85 -36.95 -60.26
CA GLU A 12 30.23 -37.27 -59.88
C GLU A 12 30.82 -36.24 -58.88
N LYS A 13 31.77 -36.72 -58.06
CA LYS A 13 33.08 -36.12 -57.68
C LYS A 13 33.20 -34.99 -56.62
N SER A 14 33.63 -35.44 -55.43
CA SER A 14 34.94 -35.15 -54.80
C SER A 14 35.22 -33.88 -53.97
N CYS A 15 35.92 -34.17 -52.85
CA CYS A 15 36.91 -33.39 -52.08
C CYS A 15 36.47 -32.41 -50.97
N ILE A 16 36.42 -32.96 -49.75
CA ILE A 16 37.24 -32.59 -48.57
C ILE A 16 37.63 -31.11 -48.43
N VAL A 17 37.01 -30.43 -47.45
CA VAL A 17 37.75 -29.61 -46.46
C VAL A 17 37.05 -29.75 -45.10
N LEU A 18 37.75 -30.38 -44.16
CA LEU A 18 37.48 -30.30 -42.72
C LEU A 18 37.59 -28.84 -42.26
N ARG A 19 36.61 -28.34 -41.50
CA ARG A 19 36.92 -27.54 -40.30
C ARG A 19 35.73 -27.41 -39.35
N HIS A 20 36.07 -27.62 -38.08
CA HIS A 20 35.24 -27.55 -36.89
C HIS A 20 34.38 -26.28 -36.84
N ARG A 21 33.09 -26.43 -36.56
CA ARG A 21 32.27 -25.30 -36.10
C ARG A 21 32.22 -25.33 -34.57
N ALA A 22 33.09 -24.50 -34.01
CA ALA A 22 33.17 -24.23 -32.58
C ALA A 22 31.89 -23.55 -32.07
N ILE A 23 31.52 -23.98 -30.87
CA ILE A 23 30.62 -23.33 -29.93
C ILE A 23 31.20 -21.95 -29.60
N THR A 24 30.50 -20.86 -29.91
CA THR A 24 30.65 -19.56 -29.21
C THR A 24 29.41 -18.71 -29.51
N GLY A 25 28.76 -18.19 -28.48
CA GLY A 25 28.74 -16.74 -28.33
C GLY A 25 27.35 -16.24 -27.94
N TRP A 26 27.03 -16.36 -26.66
CA TRP A 26 25.94 -15.64 -26.01
C TRP A 26 26.28 -14.14 -26.07
N ALA A 27 25.73 -13.45 -27.06
CA ALA A 27 26.03 -12.05 -27.32
C ALA A 27 25.18 -11.13 -26.42
N ASN A 28 25.90 -10.46 -25.51
CA ASN A 28 25.50 -9.31 -24.71
C ASN A 28 24.63 -8.30 -25.48
N ARG A 29 23.38 -8.12 -25.05
CA ARG A 29 22.57 -6.94 -25.41
C ARG A 29 22.99 -5.78 -24.51
N LYS A 30 23.84 -4.88 -25.04
CA LYS A 30 24.10 -3.57 -24.45
C LYS A 30 22.82 -2.74 -24.47
N MET A 31 22.15 -2.67 -23.32
CA MET A 31 21.01 -1.79 -23.08
C MET A 31 21.54 -0.35 -23.04
N LYS A 32 21.32 0.40 -24.12
CA LYS A 32 21.62 1.84 -24.17
C LYS A 32 20.65 2.53 -23.22
N ILE A 33 21.14 2.92 -22.04
CA ILE A 33 20.43 3.77 -21.09
C ILE A 33 20.26 5.13 -21.77
N LEU A 34 19.07 5.37 -22.31
CA LEU A 34 18.64 6.70 -22.74
C LEU A 34 18.25 7.45 -21.48
N THR A 35 19.19 8.24 -20.95
CA THR A 35 18.95 9.19 -19.86
C THR A 35 17.92 10.22 -20.33
N PHE A 36 16.64 9.99 -20.05
CA PHE A 36 15.64 11.06 -20.03
C PHE A 36 15.98 11.95 -18.83
N LEU A 37 16.78 13.00 -19.09
CA LEU A 37 16.90 14.15 -18.21
C LEU A 37 15.51 14.80 -18.14
N ILE A 38 14.70 14.35 -17.19
CA ILE A 38 13.52 15.07 -16.75
C ILE A 38 14.04 16.36 -16.12
N LEU A 39 14.11 17.43 -16.92
CA LEU A 39 14.07 18.77 -16.37
C LEU A 39 12.74 18.86 -15.62
N CYS A 40 12.80 18.69 -14.30
CA CYS A 40 11.78 19.19 -13.40
C CYS A 40 11.74 20.71 -13.60
N PHE A 41 10.97 21.16 -14.58
CA PHE A 41 10.44 22.51 -14.54
C PHE A 41 9.66 22.58 -13.24
N ALA A 42 10.25 23.20 -12.22
CA ALA A 42 9.52 23.68 -11.09
C ALA A 42 8.56 24.73 -11.64
N SER A 43 7.39 24.29 -12.12
CA SER A 43 6.29 25.17 -12.46
C SER A 43 6.00 25.94 -11.20
N THR A 44 6.36 27.22 -11.19
CA THR A 44 5.90 28.16 -10.18
C THR A 44 4.38 28.09 -10.20
N ALA A 45 3.80 27.38 -9.24
CA ALA A 45 2.35 27.23 -9.17
C ALA A 45 1.80 28.61 -8.79
N ARG A 46 1.40 29.39 -9.81
CA ARG A 46 0.80 30.70 -9.59
C ARG A 46 -0.57 30.47 -8.99
N ALA A 47 -0.91 31.30 -8.01
CA ALA A 47 -2.27 31.34 -7.49
C ALA A 47 -3.14 32.05 -8.53
N ASP A 48 -4.17 31.36 -9.01
CA ASP A 48 -5.12 31.86 -9.99
C ASP A 48 -6.49 32.03 -9.34
N ASP A 49 -7.32 32.90 -9.91
CA ASP A 49 -8.73 33.00 -9.55
C ASP A 49 -9.56 32.10 -10.47
N PHE A 50 -10.40 31.25 -9.88
CA PHE A 50 -11.31 30.38 -10.62
C PHE A 50 -12.75 30.80 -10.35
N LYS A 51 -13.56 30.84 -11.41
CA LYS A 51 -14.99 31.10 -11.32
C LYS A 51 -15.73 29.96 -11.99
N THR A 52 -16.69 29.38 -11.28
CA THR A 52 -17.60 28.38 -11.83
C THR A 52 -18.73 29.05 -12.61
N ILE A 53 -19.38 28.29 -13.50
CA ILE A 53 -20.50 28.76 -14.31
C ILE A 53 -21.73 29.18 -13.49
N ASP A 54 -21.85 28.67 -12.26
CA ASP A 54 -22.90 29.05 -11.29
C ASP A 54 -22.55 30.30 -10.47
N GLY A 55 -21.37 30.90 -10.72
CA GLY A 55 -20.92 32.14 -10.08
C GLY A 55 -20.15 31.97 -8.78
N ARG A 56 -19.86 30.74 -8.30
CA ARG A 56 -18.93 30.55 -7.17
C ARG A 56 -17.50 30.95 -7.59
N GLU A 57 -16.83 31.72 -6.75
CA GLU A 57 -15.48 32.22 -6.99
C GLU A 57 -14.48 31.68 -5.97
N TYR A 58 -13.32 31.24 -6.46
CA TYR A 58 -12.19 30.74 -5.70
C TYR A 58 -11.01 31.66 -5.96
N LYS A 59 -10.69 32.53 -5.00
CA LYS A 59 -9.65 33.54 -5.15
C LYS A 59 -8.30 33.06 -4.61
N ASN A 60 -7.21 33.44 -5.27
CA ASN A 60 -5.84 33.07 -4.90
C ASN A 60 -5.69 31.55 -4.69
N ALA A 61 -6.26 30.76 -5.60
CA ALA A 61 -6.27 29.32 -5.50
C ALA A 61 -5.08 28.72 -6.27
N THR A 62 -4.39 27.78 -5.64
CA THR A 62 -3.35 27.00 -6.31
C THR A 62 -3.92 25.65 -6.72
N VAL A 63 -3.76 25.25 -7.98
CA VAL A 63 -4.12 23.89 -8.41
C VAL A 63 -3.15 22.91 -7.77
N SER A 64 -3.63 22.10 -6.84
CA SER A 64 -2.84 21.07 -6.16
C SER A 64 -2.68 19.82 -7.02
N ARG A 65 -3.72 19.43 -7.75
CA ARG A 65 -3.71 18.33 -8.73
C ARG A 65 -4.89 18.45 -9.69
N VAL A 66 -4.77 17.82 -10.84
CA VAL A 66 -5.82 17.70 -11.85
C VAL A 66 -6.25 16.24 -11.90
N GLU A 67 -7.55 15.99 -11.80
CA GLU A 67 -8.20 14.69 -11.94
C GLU A 67 -9.00 14.68 -13.26
N PRO A 68 -9.33 13.52 -13.84
CA PRO A 68 -10.06 13.47 -15.12
C PRO A 68 -11.39 14.22 -15.12
N ASP A 69 -12.07 14.30 -13.97
CA ASP A 69 -13.37 14.93 -13.80
C ASP A 69 -13.32 16.34 -13.17
N GLY A 70 -12.14 16.82 -12.75
CA GLY A 70 -12.03 18.14 -12.11
C GLY A 70 -10.64 18.55 -11.66
N ILE A 71 -10.54 19.73 -11.07
CA ILE A 71 -9.31 20.27 -10.47
C ILE A 71 -9.45 20.34 -8.96
N VAL A 72 -8.37 20.00 -8.26
CA VAL A 72 -8.29 20.11 -6.81
C VAL A 72 -7.50 21.35 -6.46
N LEU A 73 -8.18 22.33 -5.88
CA LEU A 73 -7.63 23.61 -5.49
C LEU A 73 -7.22 23.61 -4.02
N LYS A 74 -6.12 24.31 -3.73
CA LYS A 74 -5.70 24.69 -2.40
C LYS A 74 -5.86 26.19 -2.25
N THR A 75 -6.64 26.61 -1.27
CA THR A 75 -6.88 28.00 -0.93
C THR A 75 -6.54 28.24 0.55
N LYS A 76 -6.69 29.49 1.02
CA LYS A 76 -6.58 29.80 2.46
C LYS A 76 -7.67 29.13 3.31
N SER A 77 -8.84 28.83 2.74
CA SER A 77 -9.96 28.19 3.44
C SER A 77 -9.91 26.67 3.43
N GLY A 78 -9.05 26.06 2.61
CA GLY A 78 -8.86 24.61 2.59
C GLY A 78 -8.64 24.04 1.20
N ILE A 79 -8.86 22.73 1.08
CA ILE A 79 -8.77 21.98 -0.18
C ILE A 79 -10.18 21.78 -0.71
N SER A 80 -10.43 22.16 -1.96
CA SER A 80 -11.73 22.03 -2.62
C SER A 80 -11.54 21.43 -4.01
N LYS A 81 -12.37 20.44 -4.35
CA LYS A 81 -12.46 19.91 -5.72
C LYS A 81 -13.55 20.68 -6.48
N ILE A 82 -13.23 21.15 -7.67
CA ILE A 82 -14.19 21.73 -8.62
C ILE A 82 -14.25 20.81 -9.82
N TYR A 83 -15.45 20.44 -10.24
CA TYR A 83 -15.61 19.58 -11.41
C TYR A 83 -15.46 20.38 -12.71
N PHE A 84 -14.89 19.77 -13.74
CA PHE A 84 -14.72 20.45 -15.03
C PHE A 84 -16.04 20.92 -15.64
N VAL A 85 -17.13 20.17 -15.42
CA VAL A 85 -18.48 20.55 -15.87
C VAL A 85 -19.02 21.81 -15.20
N GLU A 86 -18.46 22.20 -14.04
CA GLU A 86 -18.81 23.44 -13.34
C GLU A 86 -17.91 24.61 -13.80
N LEU A 87 -16.88 24.36 -14.59
CA LEU A 87 -15.91 25.37 -15.03
C LEU A 87 -16.25 25.91 -16.43
N PRO A 88 -15.95 27.18 -16.72
CA PRO A 88 -16.02 27.76 -18.05
C PRO A 88 -15.22 26.98 -19.10
N LYS A 89 -15.65 27.04 -20.37
CA LYS A 89 -15.04 26.28 -21.48
C LYS A 89 -13.56 26.60 -21.69
N ASP A 90 -13.16 27.86 -21.55
CA ASP A 90 -11.77 28.30 -21.63
C ASP A 90 -10.89 27.63 -20.56
N VAL A 91 -11.42 27.43 -19.36
CA VAL A 91 -10.72 26.71 -18.29
C VAL A 91 -10.67 25.21 -18.60
N GLN A 92 -11.76 24.63 -19.09
CA GLN A 92 -11.77 23.22 -19.52
C GLN A 92 -10.72 22.95 -20.61
N GLU A 93 -10.63 23.83 -21.61
CA GLU A 93 -9.63 23.77 -22.69
C GLU A 93 -8.20 23.91 -22.15
N ARG A 94 -7.97 24.84 -21.21
CA ARG A 94 -6.67 25.06 -20.56
C ARG A 94 -6.12 23.81 -19.86
N PHE A 95 -7.00 22.98 -19.32
CA PHE A 95 -6.62 21.74 -18.62
C PHE A 95 -6.87 20.47 -19.44
N HIS A 96 -7.19 20.60 -20.73
CA HIS A 96 -7.41 19.47 -21.63
C HIS A 96 -8.48 18.50 -21.13
N TYR A 97 -9.62 19.03 -20.68
CA TYR A 97 -10.75 18.24 -20.24
C TYR A 97 -11.28 17.30 -21.33
N ASP A 98 -11.46 16.03 -20.99
CA ASP A 98 -12.07 15.01 -21.84
C ASP A 98 -13.29 14.38 -21.14
N ALA A 99 -14.46 14.54 -21.75
CA ALA A 99 -15.72 14.12 -21.14
C ALA A 99 -15.86 12.59 -21.00
N ALA A 100 -15.28 11.82 -21.93
CA ALA A 100 -15.35 10.36 -21.90
C ALA A 100 -14.50 9.79 -20.76
N ASN A 101 -13.28 10.29 -20.61
CA ASN A 101 -12.38 9.94 -19.51
C ASN A 101 -12.95 10.37 -18.16
N ALA A 102 -13.56 11.55 -18.07
CA ALA A 102 -14.24 12.02 -16.86
C ALA A 102 -15.42 11.13 -16.45
N ALA A 103 -16.23 10.69 -17.42
CA ALA A 103 -17.34 9.79 -17.18
C ALA A 103 -16.86 8.40 -16.70
N ALA A 104 -15.82 7.86 -17.31
CA ALA A 104 -15.22 6.60 -16.89
C ALA A 104 -14.66 6.70 -15.46
N TYR A 105 -13.90 7.75 -15.18
CA TYR A 105 -13.32 7.99 -13.86
C TYR A 105 -14.38 8.16 -12.77
N SER A 106 -15.40 8.98 -13.01
CA SER A 106 -16.48 9.20 -12.03
C SER A 106 -17.30 7.93 -11.77
N THR A 107 -17.52 7.09 -12.79
CA THR A 107 -18.18 5.79 -12.63
C THR A 107 -17.35 4.84 -11.76
N GLU A 108 -16.04 4.77 -12.00
CA GLU A 108 -15.12 3.96 -11.18
C GLU A 108 -15.06 4.47 -9.73
N GLN A 109 -15.02 5.78 -9.53
CA GLN A 109 -15.06 6.39 -8.19
C GLN A 109 -16.38 6.08 -7.47
N ALA A 110 -17.52 6.17 -8.15
CA ALA A 110 -18.82 5.84 -7.58
C ALA A 110 -18.91 4.35 -7.21
N ALA A 111 -18.42 3.45 -8.06
CA ALA A 111 -18.34 2.02 -7.76
C ALA A 111 -17.43 1.73 -6.56
N SER A 112 -16.27 2.40 -6.49
CA SER A 112 -15.33 2.29 -5.36
C SER A 112 -15.93 2.79 -4.05
N GLN A 113 -16.64 3.92 -4.08
CA GLN A 113 -17.32 4.47 -2.91
C GLN A 113 -18.48 3.58 -2.46
N ALA A 114 -19.28 3.04 -3.39
CA ALA A 114 -20.35 2.10 -3.08
C ALA A 114 -19.81 0.81 -2.45
N ALA A 115 -18.71 0.26 -2.99
CA ALA A 115 -18.05 -0.91 -2.41
C ALA A 115 -17.54 -0.63 -0.99
N TYR A 116 -16.93 0.53 -0.76
CA TYR A 116 -16.50 0.94 0.57
C TYR A 116 -17.68 1.06 1.56
N GLN A 117 -18.78 1.68 1.13
CA GLN A 117 -20.00 1.78 1.95
C GLN A 117 -20.58 0.41 2.28
N MET A 118 -20.62 -0.52 1.31
CA MET A 118 -21.07 -1.90 1.55
C MET A 118 -20.17 -2.61 2.57
N GLN A 119 -18.84 -2.45 2.45
CA GLN A 119 -17.90 -3.02 3.41
C GLN A 119 -18.09 -2.44 4.82
N GLN A 120 -18.32 -1.13 4.94
CA GLN A 120 -18.62 -0.48 6.22
C GLN A 120 -19.96 -0.98 6.80
N ALA A 121 -20.99 -1.13 5.97
CA ALA A 121 -22.29 -1.65 6.40
C ALA A 121 -22.19 -3.11 6.87
N GLU A 122 -21.42 -3.96 6.18
CA GLU A 122 -21.18 -5.33 6.59
C GLU A 122 -20.40 -5.38 7.92
N LEU A 123 -19.37 -4.56 8.06
CA LEU A 123 -18.61 -4.46 9.31
C LEU A 123 -19.51 -4.01 10.47
N GLN A 124 -20.35 -3.00 10.25
CA GLN A 124 -21.33 -2.56 11.25
C GLN A 124 -22.33 -3.65 11.59
N ARG A 125 -22.78 -4.43 10.59
CA ARG A 125 -23.66 -5.57 10.83
C ARG A 125 -22.98 -6.61 11.70
N LYS A 126 -21.74 -7.00 11.37
CA LYS A 126 -20.94 -7.93 12.18
C LYS A 126 -20.74 -7.40 13.60
N VAL A 127 -20.33 -6.13 13.76
CA VAL A 127 -20.19 -5.51 15.08
C VAL A 127 -21.52 -5.51 15.85
N ALA A 128 -22.65 -5.27 15.18
CA ALA A 128 -23.97 -5.33 15.80
C ALA A 128 -24.37 -6.76 16.21
N GLU A 129 -24.09 -7.75 15.36
CA GLU A 129 -24.26 -9.18 15.66
C GLU A 129 -23.38 -9.59 16.88
N GLU A 130 -22.11 -9.19 16.90
CA GLU A 130 -21.20 -9.45 18.00
C GLU A 130 -21.64 -8.77 19.30
N ARG A 131 -22.09 -7.51 19.23
CA ARG A 131 -22.64 -6.77 20.37
C ARG A 131 -23.92 -7.42 20.88
N ASN A 132 -24.79 -7.89 19.98
CA ASN A 132 -26.01 -8.60 20.37
C ASN A 132 -25.68 -9.91 21.07
N ARG A 133 -24.74 -10.69 20.53
CA ARG A 133 -24.24 -11.93 21.15
C ARG A 133 -23.66 -11.69 22.55
N TYR A 134 -22.95 -10.58 22.75
CA TYR A 134 -22.47 -10.17 24.08
C TYR A 134 -23.62 -9.89 25.05
N TRP A 135 -24.70 -9.24 24.59
CA TRP A 135 -25.87 -8.92 25.40
C TRP A 135 -26.76 -10.14 25.69
N THR A 136 -26.84 -11.11 24.77
CA THR A 136 -27.66 -12.33 24.92
C THR A 136 -26.98 -13.45 25.70
N GLY A 137 -25.70 -13.31 26.06
CA GLY A 137 -24.97 -14.30 26.85
C GLY A 137 -24.56 -15.56 26.09
N GLU A 138 -24.67 -15.56 24.75
CA GLU A 138 -24.16 -16.64 23.89
C GLU A 138 -22.64 -16.48 23.72
N GLU A 139 -21.85 -16.87 24.74
CA GLU A 139 -20.40 -16.96 24.57
C GLU A 139 -20.05 -18.09 23.57
N PRO A 140 -19.23 -17.83 22.54
CA PRO A 140 -18.57 -18.93 21.84
C PRO A 140 -17.68 -19.66 22.85
N ALA A 141 -17.82 -20.99 22.92
CA ALA A 141 -17.14 -21.84 23.88
C ALA A 141 -15.63 -21.50 23.97
N LYS A 142 -15.21 -20.90 25.09
CA LYS A 142 -13.80 -20.76 25.45
C LYS A 142 -13.27 -22.15 25.80
N THR A 143 -12.76 -22.87 24.82
CA THR A 143 -12.09 -24.16 25.08
C THR A 143 -10.84 -23.90 25.94
N PRO A 144 -10.67 -24.58 27.09
CA PRO A 144 -9.52 -24.40 28.00
C PRO A 144 -8.15 -24.60 27.34
N GLN A 145 -8.10 -25.28 26.19
CA GLN A 145 -6.90 -25.45 25.38
C GLN A 145 -6.31 -24.12 24.88
N ASN A 146 -7.16 -23.14 24.52
CA ASN A 146 -6.71 -21.89 23.89
C ASN A 146 -6.01 -20.96 24.88
N SER A 147 -6.33 -21.01 26.17
CA SER A 147 -5.66 -20.17 27.18
C SER A 147 -4.28 -20.70 27.56
N ILE A 148 -4.10 -22.02 27.61
CA ILE A 148 -2.79 -22.66 27.86
C ILE A 148 -1.91 -22.54 26.61
N LEU A 149 -2.46 -22.72 25.40
CA LEU A 149 -1.73 -22.49 24.16
C LEU A 149 -1.38 -21.00 23.99
N ALA A 150 -2.25 -20.06 24.35
CA ALA A 150 -1.92 -18.63 24.34
C ALA A 150 -0.82 -18.27 25.35
N ARG A 151 -0.79 -18.93 26.52
CA ARG A 151 0.24 -18.71 27.55
C ARG A 151 1.56 -19.42 27.23
N ALA A 152 1.51 -20.55 26.53
CA ALA A 152 2.69 -21.21 25.98
C ALA A 152 3.26 -20.45 24.77
N ALA A 153 2.38 -19.88 23.93
CA ALA A 153 2.76 -19.02 22.82
C ALA A 153 3.35 -17.68 23.30
N SER A 154 2.81 -17.08 24.38
CA SER A 154 3.40 -15.87 24.97
C SER A 154 4.76 -16.12 25.62
N VAL A 155 4.97 -17.33 26.15
CA VAL A 155 6.28 -17.77 26.65
C VAL A 155 7.27 -18.03 25.53
N ALA A 156 6.82 -18.61 24.40
CA ALA A 156 7.64 -18.89 23.21
C ALA A 156 7.95 -17.65 22.35
N ALA A 157 7.07 -16.64 22.35
CA ALA A 157 7.23 -15.38 21.61
C ALA A 157 8.30 -14.43 22.22
N ARG A 158 8.90 -14.79 23.36
CA ARG A 158 10.06 -14.08 23.94
C ARG A 158 11.30 -14.07 23.02
N GLY A 159 11.28 -14.78 21.89
CA GLY A 159 12.39 -14.88 20.95
C GLY A 159 12.48 -13.80 19.85
N GLN A 160 11.45 -12.99 19.58
CA GLN A 160 11.53 -11.96 18.53
C GLN A 160 10.77 -10.70 18.90
N GLN A 161 11.44 -9.83 19.67
CA GLN A 161 10.92 -8.50 20.01
C GLN A 161 10.81 -7.57 18.81
N ILE A 162 11.51 -7.83 17.71
CA ILE A 162 11.42 -7.05 16.47
C ILE A 162 11.29 -8.04 15.31
N GLU A 163 10.23 -7.91 14.54
CA GLU A 163 9.94 -8.78 13.39
C GLU A 163 9.40 -7.94 12.23
N VAL A 164 9.86 -8.20 11.00
CA VAL A 164 9.25 -7.66 9.79
C VAL A 164 8.29 -8.72 9.24
N ILE A 165 6.98 -8.47 9.31
CA ILE A 165 5.95 -9.49 9.09
C ILE A 165 5.38 -9.49 7.66
N SER A 166 5.63 -8.44 6.88
CA SER A 166 5.21 -8.37 5.48
C SER A 166 6.05 -7.41 4.66
N HIS A 167 6.18 -7.72 3.36
CA HIS A 167 6.71 -6.86 2.30
C HIS A 167 5.63 -6.72 1.22
N GLY A 168 4.58 -5.95 1.51
CA GLY A 168 3.48 -5.67 0.58
C GLY A 168 2.37 -6.73 0.47
N ALA A 169 2.55 -7.92 1.03
CA ALA A 169 1.54 -8.97 1.05
C ALA A 169 0.47 -8.73 2.12
N GLN A 170 -0.74 -9.27 1.94
CA GLN A 170 -1.78 -9.22 2.98
C GLN A 170 -1.27 -9.88 4.26
N VAL A 171 -1.62 -9.30 5.40
CA VAL A 171 -1.21 -9.79 6.71
C VAL A 171 -2.37 -9.69 7.68
N ASP A 172 -2.60 -10.70 8.50
CA ASP A 172 -3.56 -10.63 9.61
C ASP A 172 -2.80 -10.26 10.89
N ILE A 173 -2.89 -8.99 11.30
CA ILE A 173 -2.15 -8.48 12.48
C ILE A 173 -2.47 -9.29 13.73
N ASN A 174 -3.68 -9.84 13.86
CA ASN A 174 -4.08 -10.59 15.05
C ASN A 174 -3.21 -11.83 15.29
N GLN A 175 -2.67 -12.42 14.23
CA GLN A 175 -1.76 -13.58 14.32
C GLN A 175 -0.34 -13.20 14.77
N HIS A 176 0.00 -11.91 14.71
CA HIS A 176 1.32 -11.39 15.08
C HIS A 176 1.32 -10.60 16.40
N LEU A 177 0.18 -10.52 17.09
CA LEU A 177 0.07 -9.90 18.41
C LEU A 177 0.82 -10.74 19.45
N ALA A 178 1.73 -10.10 20.18
CA ALA A 178 2.43 -10.71 21.29
C ALA A 178 1.59 -10.59 22.56
N LEU A 179 0.60 -11.47 22.73
CA LEU A 179 -0.27 -11.48 23.92
C LEU A 179 0.57 -11.58 25.20
N GLY A 180 0.23 -10.78 26.21
CA GLY A 180 1.03 -10.57 27.42
C GLY A 180 2.05 -9.43 27.32
N ASN A 181 2.32 -8.93 26.12
CA ASN A 181 3.20 -7.78 25.85
C ASN A 181 2.43 -6.68 25.09
N VAL A 182 2.93 -5.46 25.13
CA VAL A 182 2.45 -4.38 24.26
C VAL A 182 2.98 -4.63 22.86
N THR A 183 2.09 -4.70 21.86
CA THR A 183 2.48 -4.85 20.46
C THR A 183 2.42 -3.50 19.76
N VAL A 184 3.55 -3.07 19.20
CA VAL A 184 3.67 -1.86 18.38
C VAL A 184 3.82 -2.29 16.93
N VAL A 185 2.93 -1.84 16.04
CA VAL A 185 2.96 -2.17 14.61
C VAL A 185 3.36 -0.93 13.82
N ASP A 186 4.52 -0.96 13.17
CA ASP A 186 5.09 0.12 12.34
C ASP A 186 4.83 -0.17 10.85
N PHE A 187 3.91 0.57 10.22
CA PHE A 187 3.73 0.58 8.77
C PHE A 187 4.69 1.59 8.16
N TYR A 188 5.67 1.09 7.40
CA TYR A 188 6.76 1.88 6.85
C TYR A 188 7.06 1.50 5.39
N ALA A 189 8.03 2.20 4.80
CA ALA A 189 8.68 1.79 3.56
C ALA A 189 10.11 2.35 3.51
N ASP A 190 11.02 1.70 2.79
CA ASP A 190 12.43 2.11 2.74
C ASP A 190 12.64 3.50 2.10
N TRP A 191 11.80 3.86 1.13
CA TRP A 191 11.83 5.17 0.47
C TRP A 191 11.27 6.31 1.35
N CYS A 192 10.64 6.00 2.48
CA CYS A 192 10.01 6.98 3.36
C CYS A 192 11.02 7.72 4.24
N GLY A 193 11.21 9.03 3.98
CA GLY A 193 12.10 9.89 4.76
C GLY A 193 11.76 9.95 6.26
N PRO A 194 10.53 10.31 6.66
CA PRO A 194 10.14 10.36 8.07
C PRO A 194 10.23 9.01 8.79
N CYS A 195 9.97 7.90 8.08
CA CYS A 195 10.08 6.55 8.65
C CYS A 195 11.52 6.25 9.10
N ARG A 196 12.53 6.69 8.33
CA ARG A 196 13.94 6.54 8.72
C ARG A 196 14.30 7.28 10.01
N GLN A 197 13.52 8.27 10.44
CA GLN A 197 13.68 8.95 11.73
C GLN A 197 12.95 8.21 12.86
N LEU A 198 11.73 7.74 12.59
CA LEU A 198 10.88 7.10 13.61
C LEU A 198 11.29 5.65 13.91
N SER A 199 11.48 4.82 12.88
CA SER A 199 11.67 3.37 13.05
C SER A 199 12.86 3.00 13.96
N PRO A 200 14.03 3.67 13.91
CA PRO A 200 15.12 3.38 14.85
C PRO A 200 14.73 3.62 16.32
N SER A 201 13.88 4.62 16.58
CA SER A 201 13.39 4.90 17.94
C SER A 201 12.44 3.82 18.43
N LEU A 202 11.59 3.26 17.54
CA LEU A 202 10.71 2.14 17.86
C LEU A 202 11.51 0.86 18.12
N GLU A 203 12.52 0.59 17.29
CA GLU A 203 13.42 -0.55 17.48
C GLU A 203 14.19 -0.44 18.80
N GLN A 204 14.70 0.74 19.12
CA GLN A 204 15.36 0.98 20.41
C GLN A 204 14.41 0.71 21.57
N MET A 205 13.17 1.21 21.49
CA MET A 205 12.15 0.99 22.52
C MET A 205 11.91 -0.51 22.76
N ALA A 206 11.73 -1.29 21.69
CA ALA A 206 11.54 -2.74 21.78
C ALA A 206 12.79 -3.47 22.30
N ARG A 207 14.01 -3.02 21.98
CA ARG A 207 15.25 -3.60 22.52
C ARG A 207 15.45 -3.31 24.01
N THR A 208 15.03 -2.14 24.47
CA THR A 208 15.22 -1.72 25.86
C THR A 208 14.16 -2.23 26.82
N ASP A 209 12.98 -2.57 26.29
CA ASP A 209 11.81 -2.90 27.09
C ASP A 209 11.29 -4.29 26.72
N PRO A 210 11.49 -5.31 27.59
CA PRO A 210 11.10 -6.69 27.31
C PRO A 210 9.58 -6.89 27.16
N GLU A 211 8.78 -5.92 27.64
CA GLU A 211 7.31 -5.96 27.53
C GLU A 211 6.80 -5.39 26.20
N ILE A 212 7.69 -4.97 25.31
CA ILE A 212 7.32 -4.39 24.01
C ILE A 212 7.75 -5.34 22.89
N ALA A 213 6.80 -5.64 22.00
CA ALA A 213 7.03 -6.35 20.76
C ALA A 213 6.75 -5.41 19.58
N LEU A 214 7.77 -5.16 18.76
CA LEU A 214 7.68 -4.41 17.51
C LEU A 214 7.41 -5.36 16.33
N ARG A 215 6.40 -5.03 15.55
CA ARG A 215 6.08 -5.66 14.26
C ARG A 215 6.17 -4.59 13.19
N LYS A 216 6.99 -4.83 12.18
CA LYS A 216 7.21 -3.91 11.08
C LYS A 216 6.51 -4.46 9.84
N ILE A 217 5.75 -3.62 9.15
CA ILE A 217 5.06 -3.94 7.91
C ILE A 217 5.60 -3.00 6.85
N ASP A 218 6.41 -3.54 5.93
CA ASP A 218 6.85 -2.79 4.77
C ASP A 218 5.71 -2.77 3.74
N ILE A 219 5.20 -1.58 3.44
CA ILE A 219 4.17 -1.43 2.42
C ILE A 219 4.75 -1.55 1.01
N VAL A 220 6.08 -1.45 0.83
CA VAL A 220 6.84 -1.44 -0.43
C VAL A 220 6.49 -0.28 -1.36
N ASN A 221 5.20 -0.10 -1.68
CA ASN A 221 4.63 1.02 -2.43
C ASN A 221 3.11 1.11 -2.16
N TRP A 222 2.47 2.20 -2.61
CA TRP A 222 1.05 2.47 -2.35
C TRP A 222 0.06 1.47 -2.99
N LYS A 223 0.49 0.65 -3.94
CA LYS A 223 -0.38 -0.29 -4.68
C LYS A 223 -0.35 -1.71 -4.09
N THR A 224 0.27 -1.92 -2.95
CA THR A 224 0.36 -3.26 -2.35
C THR A 224 -0.92 -3.68 -1.66
N ALA A 225 -1.05 -4.98 -1.41
CA ALA A 225 -2.26 -5.54 -0.81
C ALA A 225 -2.40 -5.11 0.65
N VAL A 226 -1.29 -5.01 1.39
CA VAL A 226 -1.28 -4.53 2.78
C VAL A 226 -1.67 -3.06 2.90
N ALA A 227 -1.22 -2.21 1.96
CA ALA A 227 -1.58 -0.80 1.93
C ALA A 227 -3.09 -0.61 1.76
N ARG A 228 -3.71 -1.37 0.85
CA ARG A 228 -5.18 -1.38 0.68
C ARG A 228 -5.90 -1.97 1.89
N GLN A 229 -5.46 -3.13 2.38
CA GLN A 229 -6.10 -3.87 3.46
C GLN A 229 -6.27 -3.01 4.72
N TYR A 230 -5.23 -2.25 5.08
CA TYR A 230 -5.23 -1.40 6.27
C TYR A 230 -5.50 0.07 5.97
N ASN A 231 -5.91 0.41 4.74
CA ASN A 231 -6.19 1.77 4.28
C ASN A 231 -5.04 2.75 4.60
N ILE A 232 -3.80 2.34 4.32
CA ILE A 232 -2.59 3.12 4.58
C ILE A 232 -2.46 4.22 3.52
N ASN A 233 -2.82 5.45 3.91
CA ASN A 233 -2.77 6.64 3.04
C ASN A 233 -1.60 7.59 3.38
N SER A 234 -0.90 7.32 4.47
CA SER A 234 0.28 8.08 4.91
C SER A 234 1.19 7.16 5.71
N ILE A 235 2.50 7.33 5.57
CA ILE A 235 3.50 6.62 6.38
C ILE A 235 4.53 7.61 6.96
N PRO A 236 5.06 7.36 8.17
CA PRO A 236 4.78 6.18 8.99
C PRO A 236 3.38 6.22 9.62
N GLN A 237 2.78 5.06 9.79
CA GLN A 237 1.60 4.87 10.63
C GLN A 237 1.93 3.80 11.66
N VAL A 238 1.65 4.09 12.94
CA VAL A 238 1.95 3.19 14.05
C VAL A 238 0.67 2.86 14.80
N ASN A 239 0.37 1.57 14.94
CA ASN A 239 -0.72 1.09 15.79
C ASN A 239 -0.15 0.50 17.08
N VAL A 240 -0.74 0.81 18.23
CA VAL A 240 -0.32 0.30 19.53
C VAL A 240 -1.43 -0.56 20.13
N TYR A 241 -1.11 -1.80 20.49
CA TYR A 241 -2.02 -2.77 21.09
C TYR A 241 -1.59 -3.10 22.52
N ASN A 242 -2.56 -3.26 23.43
CA ASN A 242 -2.29 -3.67 24.82
C ASN A 242 -1.96 -5.16 24.93
N ARG A 243 -1.69 -5.62 26.17
CA ARG A 243 -1.34 -7.02 26.47
C ARG A 243 -2.41 -8.04 26.09
N ASP A 244 -3.66 -7.62 25.96
CA ASP A 244 -4.79 -8.46 25.54
C ASP A 244 -5.01 -8.43 24.02
N GLY A 245 -4.21 -7.67 23.28
CA GLY A 245 -4.35 -7.52 21.82
C GLY A 245 -5.39 -6.48 21.39
N ARG A 246 -5.86 -5.61 22.30
CA ARG A 246 -6.80 -4.52 21.98
C ARG A 246 -6.04 -3.29 21.48
N LEU A 247 -6.51 -2.69 20.39
CA LEU A 247 -5.95 -1.44 19.86
C LEU A 247 -6.19 -0.30 20.86
N VAL A 248 -5.11 0.32 21.32
CA VAL A 248 -5.12 1.47 22.23
C VAL A 248 -5.13 2.78 21.43
N GLY A 249 -4.37 2.83 20.33
CA GLY A 249 -4.34 4.02 19.49
C GLY A 249 -3.53 3.84 18.22
N THR A 250 -3.77 4.77 17.29
CA THR A 250 -3.05 4.91 16.03
C THR A 250 -2.38 6.29 15.97
N VAL A 251 -1.13 6.31 15.53
CA VAL A 251 -0.33 7.52 15.27
C VAL A 251 -0.01 7.56 13.79
N VAL A 252 -0.26 8.70 13.13
CA VAL A 252 0.13 8.95 11.75
C VAL A 252 1.17 10.06 11.75
N GLY A 253 2.31 9.83 11.09
CA GLY A 253 3.46 10.71 11.09
C GLY A 253 4.55 10.29 12.09
N ALA A 254 5.71 10.95 11.98
CA ALA A 254 6.90 10.65 12.79
C ALA A 254 6.82 11.30 14.19
N ASP A 255 5.88 10.86 15.01
CA ASP A 255 5.65 11.37 16.37
C ASP A 255 5.94 10.27 17.42
N VAL A 256 7.20 10.19 17.85
CA VAL A 256 7.66 9.16 18.80
C VAL A 256 7.06 9.34 20.20
N ASP A 257 6.82 10.58 20.62
CA ASP A 257 6.35 10.86 21.98
C ASP A 257 4.88 10.47 22.12
N LYS A 258 4.08 10.67 21.08
CA LYS A 258 2.72 10.14 21.03
C LYS A 258 2.70 8.61 21.04
N VAL A 259 3.61 7.94 20.33
CA VAL A 259 3.74 6.47 20.42
C VAL A 259 4.07 6.03 21.84
N LYS A 260 5.04 6.67 22.50
CA LYS A 260 5.38 6.38 23.91
C LYS A 260 4.19 6.57 24.85
N SER A 261 3.37 7.60 24.62
CA SER A 261 2.17 7.84 25.43
C SER A 261 1.15 6.70 25.33
N TYR A 262 0.90 6.18 24.13
CA TYR A 262 0.02 5.03 23.95
C TYR A 262 0.63 3.74 24.47
N VAL A 263 1.95 3.55 24.36
CA VAL A 263 2.64 2.41 24.98
C VAL A 263 2.49 2.43 26.49
N ALA A 264 2.67 3.59 27.14
CA ALA A 264 2.45 3.73 28.58
C ALA A 264 0.99 3.41 28.96
N GLN A 265 0.01 3.89 28.20
CA GLN A 265 -1.40 3.54 28.40
C GLN A 265 -1.67 2.04 28.21
N ALA A 266 -1.07 1.44 27.17
CA ALA A 266 -1.20 0.02 26.86
C ALA A 266 -0.65 -0.88 27.97
N LYS A 267 0.42 -0.44 28.66
CA LYS A 267 0.97 -1.11 29.85
C LYS A 267 0.08 -0.98 31.10
N GLY A 268 -0.77 0.03 31.19
CA GLY A 268 -1.66 0.22 32.34
C GLY A 268 -3.03 -0.47 32.20
N SER A 269 -3.37 -0.96 31.00
CA SER A 269 -4.74 -1.38 30.65
C SER A 269 -4.96 -2.90 30.68
N GLY A 270 -4.26 -3.64 31.56
CA GLY A 270 -4.34 -5.10 31.66
C GLY A 270 -4.02 -5.61 33.06
#